data_AF-A0AAV0MHT6-F1
#
_entry.id   AF-A0AAV0MHT6-F1
#
_cell.length_a   1.000
_cell.length_b   1.000
_cell.length_c   1.000
_cell.angle_alpha   90.00
_cell.angle_beta   90.00
_cell.angle_gamma   90.00
#
_symmetry.space_group_name_H-M   'P 1'
#
loop_
_entity.id
_entity.type
_entity.pdbx_description
1 polymer ?
#
loop_
_entity_poly.entity_id
_entity_poly.type
_entity_poly.pdbx_seq_one_letter_code
_entity_poly.pdbx_strand_id
1 'polypeptide(L)'
;MGKKTKKPGKGKEKTEKKTVKAEEKKARREAKKLSPEDDIDAILLSIQIEDAKKKEVLVEDNVPAPSPRSNCTLSINPLKETELILYGGEFYNGSKTFVYGDLYRYDVEKQEWKLISSPNSPPPRSAHQAVAWKNYLYIFGGEFTSPNQERFHHYKDFWVLDLKTNQWEQLNYKGTPSPRSGHRMVLYKHKLILFGGFYDTLREVRYYNDLHIFDLDQFKWLEIKPKLGALWPSARSGFQFFVYQDEIFLYGGYSKEVSSGKSSTEKGCVHADLWSLDPRTWEWNKVKKSGMPPGPRAGFSVSVHKKRAVMFGGVVDMEMEGQYLLVDVFGVTFVLLHATDLEKSVLTYRWILSAYLAL
;
A
#
# COMPACT_ATOMS: atom_id res chain seq x y z
N MET A 1 56.62 -24.35 -16.85
CA MET A 1 55.22 -24.70 -16.53
C MET A 1 54.35 -23.44 -16.59
N GLY A 2 53.57 -23.25 -17.66
CA GLY A 2 52.66 -22.10 -17.80
C GLY A 2 51.20 -22.55 -17.87
N LYS A 3 50.41 -22.31 -16.81
CA LYS A 3 48.97 -22.61 -16.74
C LYS A 3 48.17 -21.60 -17.56
N LYS A 4 47.45 -22.06 -18.60
CA LYS A 4 46.41 -21.28 -19.30
C LYS A 4 45.11 -21.28 -18.47
N THR A 5 44.70 -20.12 -17.97
CA THR A 5 43.37 -19.88 -17.40
C THR A 5 42.34 -19.65 -18.52
N LYS A 6 41.34 -20.53 -18.64
CA LYS A 6 40.16 -20.37 -19.52
C LYS A 6 39.23 -19.27 -18.97
N LYS A 7 38.97 -18.22 -19.76
CA LYS A 7 37.93 -17.21 -19.48
C LYS A 7 36.52 -17.85 -19.56
N PRO A 8 35.59 -17.58 -18.63
CA PRO A 8 34.20 -18.01 -18.75
C PRO A 8 33.56 -17.33 -19.98
N GLY A 9 32.93 -18.13 -20.83
CA GLY A 9 32.58 -17.74 -22.20
C GLY A 9 31.32 -16.88 -22.34
N LYS A 10 31.31 -16.12 -23.44
CA LYS A 10 30.20 -15.40 -24.12
C LYS A 10 28.87 -16.18 -24.27
N GLY A 11 28.78 -17.42 -23.79
CA GLY A 11 27.62 -18.31 -23.89
C GLY A 11 26.50 -17.96 -22.90
N LYS A 12 26.82 -17.66 -21.62
CA LYS A 12 25.80 -17.35 -20.60
C LYS A 12 24.99 -16.10 -20.95
N GLU A 13 25.68 -15.03 -21.34
CA GLU A 13 25.05 -13.75 -21.73
C GLU A 13 24.19 -13.87 -23.00
N LYS A 14 24.58 -14.73 -23.95
CA LYS A 14 23.77 -15.04 -25.14
C LYS A 14 22.53 -15.87 -24.81
N THR A 15 22.61 -16.75 -23.81
CA THR A 15 21.48 -17.55 -23.35
C THR A 15 20.47 -16.68 -22.60
N GLU A 16 20.93 -15.83 -21.68
CA GLU A 16 20.07 -14.85 -20.96
C GLU A 16 19.33 -13.92 -21.92
N LYS A 17 20.03 -13.34 -22.91
CA LYS A 17 19.41 -12.49 -23.95
C LYS A 17 18.39 -13.24 -24.82
N LYS A 18 18.53 -14.57 -25.00
CA LYS A 18 17.56 -15.39 -25.73
C LYS A 18 16.35 -15.74 -24.87
N THR A 19 16.54 -16.00 -23.59
CA THR A 19 15.45 -16.26 -22.63
C THR A 19 14.55 -15.04 -22.47
N VAL A 20 15.13 -13.85 -22.27
CA VAL A 20 14.37 -12.59 -22.18
C VAL A 20 13.55 -12.34 -23.44
N LYS A 21 14.12 -12.54 -24.64
CA LYS A 21 13.40 -12.39 -25.91
C LYS A 21 12.26 -13.41 -26.09
N ALA A 22 12.42 -14.62 -25.55
CA ALA A 22 11.38 -15.65 -25.60
C ALA A 22 10.21 -15.32 -24.66
N GLU A 23 10.52 -14.83 -23.46
CA GLU A 23 9.54 -14.34 -22.48
C GLU A 23 8.78 -13.11 -23.01
N GLU A 24 9.48 -12.14 -23.61
CA GLU A 24 8.84 -10.99 -24.29
C GLU A 24 7.87 -11.43 -25.40
N LYS A 25 8.26 -12.42 -26.20
CA LYS A 25 7.42 -12.96 -27.29
C LYS A 25 6.21 -13.73 -26.75
N LYS A 26 6.36 -14.41 -25.61
CA LYS A 26 5.26 -15.10 -24.92
C LYS A 26 4.28 -14.09 -24.32
N ALA A 27 4.77 -13.09 -23.59
CA ALA A 27 3.95 -12.02 -23.04
C ALA A 27 3.21 -11.23 -24.13
N ARG A 28 3.83 -11.00 -25.31
CA ARG A 28 3.17 -10.36 -26.45
C ARG A 28 2.10 -11.25 -27.10
N ARG A 29 2.24 -12.58 -27.06
CA ARG A 29 1.22 -13.53 -27.51
C ARG A 29 0.05 -13.61 -26.54
N GLU A 30 0.32 -13.53 -25.24
CA GLU A 30 -0.71 -13.48 -24.18
C GLU A 30 -1.45 -12.15 -24.20
N ALA A 31 -0.75 -11.01 -24.39
CA ALA A 31 -1.37 -9.70 -24.64
C ALA A 31 -2.33 -9.71 -25.84
N LYS A 32 -2.00 -10.43 -26.90
CA LYS A 32 -2.87 -10.59 -28.08
C LYS A 32 -4.07 -11.52 -27.87
N LYS A 33 -4.14 -12.25 -26.76
CA LYS A 33 -5.24 -13.17 -26.44
C LYS A 33 -6.26 -12.58 -25.47
N LEU A 34 -5.97 -11.45 -24.83
CA LEU A 34 -6.91 -10.80 -23.93
C LEU A 34 -8.07 -10.22 -24.72
N SER A 35 -9.28 -10.40 -24.18
CA SER A 35 -10.44 -9.69 -24.66
C SER A 35 -10.23 -8.18 -24.41
N PRO A 36 -10.80 -7.28 -25.23
CA PRO A 36 -10.76 -5.85 -24.93
C PRO A 36 -11.35 -5.48 -23.56
N GLU A 37 -12.19 -6.34 -22.97
CA GLU A 37 -12.74 -6.18 -21.62
C GLU A 37 -11.73 -6.47 -20.50
N ASP A 38 -10.63 -7.18 -20.80
CA ASP A 38 -9.58 -7.55 -19.85
C ASP A 38 -8.26 -6.80 -20.11
N ASP A 39 -8.17 -6.04 -21.20
CA ASP A 39 -7.00 -5.23 -21.52
C ASP A 39 -6.98 -3.93 -20.69
N ILE A 40 -6.16 -3.92 -19.65
CA ILE A 40 -6.02 -2.77 -18.74
C ILE A 40 -5.76 -1.46 -19.49
N ASP A 41 -4.92 -1.46 -20.52
CA ASP A 41 -4.57 -0.21 -21.22
C ASP A 41 -5.80 0.36 -21.95
N ALA A 42 -6.63 -0.51 -22.52
CA ALA A 42 -7.88 -0.12 -23.18
C ALA A 42 -8.93 0.37 -22.17
N ILE A 43 -9.03 -0.29 -21.01
CA ILE A 43 -9.95 0.08 -19.92
C ILE A 43 -9.57 1.43 -19.32
N LEU A 44 -8.28 1.63 -18.99
CA LEU A 44 -7.83 2.90 -18.43
C LEU A 44 -8.02 4.06 -19.42
N LEU A 45 -7.81 3.81 -20.72
CA LEU A 45 -8.06 4.81 -21.74
C LEU A 45 -9.56 5.17 -21.86
N SER A 46 -10.46 4.18 -21.80
CA SER A 46 -11.90 4.45 -21.85
C SER A 46 -12.37 5.26 -20.63
N ILE A 47 -11.87 4.93 -19.43
CA ILE A 47 -12.12 5.68 -18.20
C ILE A 47 -11.63 7.12 -18.32
N GLN A 48 -10.40 7.33 -18.83
CA GLN A 48 -9.87 8.68 -19.05
C GLN A 48 -10.72 9.51 -20.01
N ILE A 49 -11.22 8.89 -21.08
CA ILE A 49 -12.11 9.57 -22.04
C ILE A 49 -13.45 9.95 -21.38
N GLU A 50 -13.97 9.09 -20.51
CA GLU A 50 -15.20 9.37 -19.77
C GLU A 50 -15.01 10.47 -18.71
N ASP A 51 -13.93 10.41 -17.94
CA ASP A 51 -13.59 11.42 -16.94
C ASP A 51 -13.31 12.79 -17.56
N ALA A 52 -12.73 12.84 -18.76
CA ALA A 52 -12.51 14.09 -19.50
C ALA A 52 -13.82 14.80 -19.91
N LYS A 53 -14.97 14.12 -19.86
CA LYS A 53 -16.28 14.75 -20.10
C LYS A 53 -16.77 15.56 -18.90
N LYS A 54 -16.26 15.29 -17.69
CA LYS A 54 -16.60 16.04 -16.47
C LYS A 54 -16.00 17.44 -16.58
N LYS A 55 -16.83 18.47 -16.43
CA LYS A 55 -16.41 19.87 -16.58
C LYS A 55 -16.40 20.66 -15.29
N GLU A 56 -17.20 20.24 -14.33
CA GLU A 56 -17.38 20.94 -13.06
C GLU A 56 -17.44 19.94 -11.91
N VAL A 57 -17.23 20.47 -10.72
CA VAL A 57 -17.38 19.71 -9.48
C VAL A 57 -18.87 19.57 -9.18
N LEU A 58 -19.33 18.34 -9.00
CA LEU A 58 -20.68 18.00 -8.57
C LEU A 58 -20.60 17.34 -7.20
N VAL A 59 -21.49 17.77 -6.29
CA VAL A 59 -21.63 17.19 -4.96
C VAL A 59 -23.06 16.69 -4.84
N GLU A 60 -23.20 15.39 -4.65
CA GLU A 60 -24.48 14.73 -4.41
C GLU A 60 -24.57 14.42 -2.92
N ASP A 61 -25.54 15.04 -2.25
CA ASP A 61 -25.81 14.84 -0.82
C ASP A 61 -26.71 13.63 -0.58
N ASN A 62 -26.58 13.02 0.60
CA ASN A 62 -27.46 11.93 1.08
C ASN A 62 -27.54 10.73 0.13
N VAL A 63 -26.41 10.40 -0.49
CA VAL A 63 -26.29 9.22 -1.35
C VAL A 63 -26.25 7.93 -0.50
N PRO A 64 -26.55 6.77 -1.09
CA PRO A 64 -26.31 5.48 -0.43
C PRO A 64 -24.84 5.30 -0.04
N ALA A 65 -24.60 4.44 0.96
CA ALA A 65 -23.24 4.05 1.34
C ALA A 65 -22.49 3.44 0.13
N PRO A 66 -21.17 3.67 0.03
CA PRO A 66 -20.36 3.09 -1.03
C PRO A 66 -20.43 1.55 -1.02
N SER A 67 -20.25 0.94 -2.19
CA SER A 67 -20.16 -0.50 -2.32
C SER A 67 -19.05 -1.09 -1.43
N PRO A 68 -19.21 -2.35 -0.95
CA PRO A 68 -18.14 -3.04 -0.24
C PRO A 68 -16.84 -3.01 -1.03
N ARG A 69 -15.73 -2.71 -0.35
CA ARG A 69 -14.42 -2.56 -0.98
C ARG A 69 -13.28 -2.75 0.01
N SER A 70 -12.17 -3.27 -0.47
CA SER A 70 -10.89 -3.35 0.24
C SER A 70 -9.90 -2.35 -0.34
N ASN A 71 -8.76 -2.16 0.34
CA ASN A 71 -7.63 -1.39 -0.18
C ASN A 71 -7.96 0.07 -0.57
N CYS A 72 -9.07 0.62 -0.06
CA CYS A 72 -9.39 2.04 -0.13
C CYS A 72 -8.62 2.83 0.93
N THR A 73 -8.66 4.15 0.84
CA THR A 73 -8.20 5.02 1.93
C THR A 73 -9.39 5.66 2.63
N LEU A 74 -9.25 5.84 3.95
CA LEU A 74 -10.21 6.53 4.80
C LEU A 74 -9.43 7.53 5.65
N SER A 75 -9.60 8.83 5.38
CA SER A 75 -8.86 9.91 6.04
C SER A 75 -9.82 10.83 6.79
N ILE A 76 -9.41 11.38 7.93
CA ILE A 76 -10.18 12.44 8.60
C ILE A 76 -10.06 13.71 7.77
N ASN A 77 -11.17 14.44 7.59
CA ASN A 77 -11.14 15.75 6.97
C ASN A 77 -10.57 16.80 7.96
N PRO A 78 -9.40 17.39 7.70
CA PRO A 78 -8.80 18.40 8.58
C PRO A 78 -9.62 19.70 8.67
N LEU A 79 -10.57 19.93 7.76
CA LEU A 79 -11.45 21.09 7.80
C LEU A 79 -12.75 20.84 8.59
N LYS A 80 -13.06 19.58 8.91
CA LYS A 80 -14.28 19.17 9.59
C LYS A 80 -14.07 17.82 10.26
N GLU A 81 -13.81 17.84 11.57
CA GLU A 81 -13.39 16.66 12.34
C GLU A 81 -14.41 15.50 12.36
N THR A 82 -15.69 15.81 12.12
CA THR A 82 -16.78 14.83 12.04
C THR A 82 -16.89 14.16 10.67
N GLU A 83 -16.06 14.56 9.71
CA GLU A 83 -16.16 14.08 8.32
C GLU A 83 -14.96 13.20 7.96
N LEU A 84 -15.26 12.02 7.44
CA LEU A 84 -14.28 11.10 6.86
C LEU A 84 -14.31 11.23 5.33
N ILE A 85 -13.15 11.09 4.71
CA ILE A 85 -12.96 11.10 3.27
C ILE A 85 -12.55 9.70 2.84
N LEU A 86 -13.36 9.08 1.99
CA LEU A 86 -13.08 7.77 1.40
C LEU A 86 -12.73 7.93 -0.08
N TYR A 87 -11.65 7.31 -0.52
CA TYR A 87 -11.27 7.30 -1.93
C TYR A 87 -10.80 5.91 -2.40
N GLY A 88 -11.27 5.54 -3.59
CA GLY A 88 -10.86 4.37 -4.33
C GLY A 88 -11.13 3.03 -3.65
N GLY A 89 -10.22 2.07 -3.85
CA GLY A 89 -10.34 0.68 -3.40
C GLY A 89 -10.79 -0.26 -4.51
N GLU A 90 -10.99 -1.53 -4.15
CA GLU A 90 -11.41 -2.56 -5.09
C GLU A 90 -12.38 -3.56 -4.46
N PHE A 91 -13.09 -4.30 -5.30
CA PHE A 91 -14.00 -5.37 -4.89
C PHE A 91 -13.94 -6.52 -5.87
N TYR A 92 -13.88 -7.75 -5.35
CA TYR A 92 -13.99 -8.96 -6.15
C TYR A 92 -15.29 -9.68 -5.84
N ASN A 93 -16.11 -9.91 -6.86
CA ASN A 93 -17.43 -10.53 -6.69
C ASN A 93 -17.42 -12.07 -6.86
N GLY A 94 -16.24 -12.70 -6.94
CA GLY A 94 -16.09 -14.13 -7.26
C GLY A 94 -15.89 -14.43 -8.75
N SER A 95 -15.98 -13.42 -9.62
CA SER A 95 -15.74 -13.57 -11.07
C SER A 95 -14.88 -12.44 -11.63
N LYS A 96 -15.24 -11.17 -11.36
CA LYS A 96 -14.53 -9.98 -11.85
C LYS A 96 -14.14 -9.07 -10.68
N THR A 97 -13.02 -8.37 -10.87
CA THR A 97 -12.54 -7.32 -9.98
C THR A 97 -13.01 -5.96 -10.49
N PHE A 98 -13.52 -5.13 -9.58
CA PHE A 98 -13.93 -3.77 -9.80
C PHE A 98 -13.00 -2.86 -9.02
N VAL A 99 -12.37 -1.89 -9.69
CA VAL A 99 -11.51 -0.89 -9.06
C VAL A 99 -12.24 0.44 -9.10
N TYR A 100 -12.30 1.12 -7.96
CA TYR A 100 -13.05 2.35 -7.77
C TYR A 100 -12.13 3.58 -7.80
N GLY A 101 -12.66 4.69 -8.30
CA GLY A 101 -12.02 6.02 -8.33
C GLY A 101 -12.96 7.13 -7.84
N ASP A 102 -13.99 6.74 -7.11
CA ASP A 102 -14.99 7.61 -6.51
C ASP A 102 -14.47 8.25 -5.21
N LEU A 103 -14.94 9.46 -4.93
CA LEU A 103 -14.62 10.22 -3.74
C LEU A 103 -15.88 10.41 -2.91
N TYR A 104 -15.89 9.81 -1.72
CA TYR A 104 -16.98 9.97 -0.77
C TYR A 104 -16.56 10.80 0.43
N ARG A 105 -17.54 11.52 1.00
CA ARG A 105 -17.43 12.10 2.33
C ARG A 105 -18.53 11.53 3.22
N TYR A 106 -18.17 11.17 4.44
CA TYR A 106 -19.09 10.63 5.43
C TYR A 106 -19.09 11.49 6.67
N ASP A 107 -20.24 12.06 7.02
CA ASP A 107 -20.41 12.77 8.29
C ASP A 107 -20.81 11.77 9.37
N VAL A 108 -19.96 11.56 10.37
CA VAL A 108 -20.18 10.56 11.42
C VAL A 108 -21.30 10.95 12.40
N GLU A 109 -21.57 12.24 12.56
CA GLU A 109 -22.63 12.72 13.46
C GLU A 109 -23.99 12.61 12.79
N LYS A 110 -24.07 12.99 11.51
CA LYS A 110 -25.31 12.92 10.72
C LYS A 110 -25.56 11.53 10.16
N GLN A 111 -24.52 10.70 10.06
CA GLN A 111 -24.53 9.40 9.39
C GLN A 111 -24.92 9.49 7.91
N GLU A 112 -24.48 10.57 7.25
CA GLU A 112 -24.82 10.89 5.86
C GLU A 112 -23.59 10.75 4.97
N TRP A 113 -23.79 10.15 3.78
CA TRP A 113 -22.78 10.08 2.73
C TRP A 113 -23.01 11.17 1.69
N LYS A 114 -21.91 11.67 1.15
CA LYS A 114 -21.87 12.54 -0.03
C LYS A 114 -20.96 11.94 -1.07
N LEU A 115 -21.37 11.98 -2.33
CA LEU A 115 -20.53 11.61 -3.47
C LEU A 115 -20.03 12.89 -4.15
N ILE A 116 -18.74 12.94 -4.42
CA ILE A 116 -18.09 14.06 -5.08
C ILE A 116 -17.55 13.59 -6.42
N SER A 117 -18.04 14.21 -7.49
CA SER A 117 -17.51 14.05 -8.83
C SER A 117 -16.75 15.31 -9.20
N SER A 118 -15.50 15.15 -9.64
CA SER A 118 -14.61 16.26 -9.96
C SER A 118 -13.97 16.05 -11.34
N PRO A 119 -13.72 17.13 -12.10
CA PRO A 119 -12.91 17.05 -13.30
C PRO A 119 -11.46 16.70 -12.93
N ASN A 120 -10.73 16.09 -13.86
CA ASN A 120 -9.32 15.73 -13.69
C ASN A 120 -9.05 14.88 -12.43
N SER A 121 -9.97 14.02 -12.03
CA SER A 121 -9.76 13.11 -10.91
C SER A 121 -8.67 12.07 -11.20
N PRO A 122 -7.97 11.56 -10.17
CA PRO A 122 -7.06 10.43 -10.37
C PRO A 122 -7.83 9.22 -10.92
N PRO A 123 -7.21 8.41 -11.80
CA PRO A 123 -7.80 7.16 -12.23
C PRO A 123 -8.14 6.22 -11.07
N PRO A 124 -9.13 5.31 -11.24
CA PRO A 124 -9.47 4.29 -10.26
C PRO A 124 -8.27 3.52 -9.75
N ARG A 125 -8.19 3.31 -8.44
CA ARG A 125 -7.02 2.71 -7.81
C ARG A 125 -7.31 2.07 -6.46
N SER A 126 -6.64 0.97 -6.18
CA SER A 126 -6.56 0.32 -4.87
C SER A 126 -5.13 0.38 -4.31
N ALA A 127 -4.99 0.13 -3.01
CA ALA A 127 -3.71 0.00 -2.31
C ALA A 127 -2.77 1.23 -2.44
N HIS A 128 -3.36 2.39 -2.73
CA HIS A 128 -2.72 3.70 -2.67
C HIS A 128 -2.67 4.20 -1.22
N GLN A 129 -2.04 5.35 -1.00
CA GLN A 129 -2.07 6.03 0.29
C GLN A 129 -2.57 7.46 0.12
N ALA A 130 -3.38 7.90 1.08
CA ALA A 130 -3.92 9.23 1.16
C ALA A 130 -3.55 9.85 2.51
N VAL A 131 -3.06 11.08 2.50
CA VAL A 131 -2.67 11.80 3.71
C VAL A 131 -3.21 13.22 3.65
N ALA A 132 -3.98 13.60 4.65
CA ALA A 132 -4.53 14.95 4.75
C ALA A 132 -3.56 15.90 5.47
N TRP A 133 -3.41 17.12 4.95
CA TRP A 133 -2.65 18.19 5.58
C TRP A 133 -3.26 19.56 5.24
N LYS A 134 -3.56 20.35 6.28
CA LYS A 134 -4.22 21.66 6.15
C LYS A 134 -5.51 21.56 5.33
N ASN A 135 -5.54 22.10 4.12
CA ASN A 135 -6.73 22.12 3.27
C ASN A 135 -6.69 21.06 2.18
N TYR A 136 -5.71 20.14 2.22
CA TYR A 136 -5.40 19.28 1.10
C TYR A 136 -5.40 17.80 1.49
N LEU A 137 -5.79 16.94 0.56
CA LEU A 137 -5.57 15.50 0.63
C LEU A 137 -4.58 15.10 -0.46
N TYR A 138 -3.45 14.51 -0.06
CA TYR A 138 -2.41 14.05 -0.97
C TYR A 138 -2.54 12.55 -1.21
N ILE A 139 -2.51 12.12 -2.48
CA ILE A 139 -2.58 10.71 -2.86
C ILE A 139 -1.36 10.32 -3.67
N PHE A 140 -0.75 9.18 -3.34
CA PHE A 140 0.35 8.62 -4.12
C PHE A 140 0.11 7.15 -4.48
N GLY A 141 0.48 6.81 -5.72
CA GLY A 141 0.58 5.44 -6.22
C GLY A 141 -0.73 4.65 -6.14
N GLY A 142 -0.59 3.36 -5.82
CA GLY A 142 -1.67 2.37 -5.90
C GLY A 142 -1.61 1.59 -7.21
N GLU A 143 -2.64 0.79 -7.46
CA GLU A 143 -2.74 -0.01 -8.67
C GLU A 143 -4.16 -0.10 -9.21
N PHE A 144 -4.25 -0.45 -10.49
CA PHE A 144 -5.47 -0.92 -11.13
C PHE A 144 -5.29 -2.38 -11.51
N THR A 145 -6.11 -3.23 -10.92
CA THR A 145 -6.17 -4.67 -11.18
C THR A 145 -7.11 -4.94 -12.36
N SER A 146 -6.69 -5.76 -13.33
CA SER A 146 -7.59 -6.18 -14.42
C SER A 146 -8.82 -6.91 -13.87
N PRO A 147 -9.95 -6.89 -14.58
CA PRO A 147 -11.15 -7.61 -14.13
C PRO A 147 -10.89 -9.08 -13.81
N ASN A 148 -10.02 -9.74 -14.57
CA ASN A 148 -9.64 -11.15 -14.37
C ASN A 148 -8.47 -11.39 -13.38
N GLN A 149 -7.95 -10.35 -12.70
CA GLN A 149 -6.82 -10.42 -11.76
C GLN A 149 -5.47 -10.89 -12.33
N GLU A 150 -5.35 -11.04 -13.65
CA GLU A 150 -4.11 -11.50 -14.26
C GLU A 150 -3.06 -10.40 -14.39
N ARG A 151 -3.47 -9.13 -14.40
CA ARG A 151 -2.58 -8.00 -14.64
C ARG A 151 -2.82 -6.88 -13.65
N PHE A 152 -1.75 -6.12 -13.40
CA PHE A 152 -1.75 -4.99 -12.52
C PHE A 152 -1.06 -3.81 -13.21
N HIS A 153 -1.68 -2.64 -13.15
CA HIS A 153 -1.06 -1.38 -13.53
C HIS A 153 -0.76 -0.59 -12.26
N HIS A 154 0.52 -0.52 -11.88
CA HIS A 154 0.92 0.28 -10.73
C HIS A 154 1.11 1.74 -11.14
N TYR A 155 0.49 2.63 -10.37
CA TYR A 155 0.63 4.06 -10.55
C TYR A 155 1.89 4.58 -9.84
N LYS A 156 2.45 5.66 -10.40
CA LYS A 156 3.55 6.46 -9.83
C LYS A 156 3.19 7.93 -9.66
N ASP A 157 1.95 8.26 -9.95
CA ASP A 157 1.46 9.62 -9.95
C ASP A 157 1.24 10.12 -8.52
N PHE A 158 1.31 11.43 -8.38
CA PHE A 158 1.11 12.12 -7.12
C PHE A 158 0.02 13.16 -7.34
N TRP A 159 -0.99 13.15 -6.49
CA TRP A 159 -2.20 13.96 -6.65
C TRP A 159 -2.47 14.74 -5.38
N VAL A 160 -3.12 15.89 -5.55
CA VAL A 160 -3.67 16.67 -4.45
C VAL A 160 -5.12 17.02 -4.74
N LEU A 161 -5.96 16.90 -3.72
CA LEU A 161 -7.33 17.40 -3.71
C LEU A 161 -7.38 18.62 -2.79
N ASP A 162 -7.84 19.75 -3.30
CA ASP A 162 -8.25 20.88 -2.47
C ASP A 162 -9.60 20.55 -1.80
N LEU A 163 -9.61 20.43 -0.47
CA LEU A 163 -10.78 20.03 0.30
C LEU A 163 -11.85 21.12 0.43
N LYS A 164 -11.53 22.37 0.06
CA LYS A 164 -12.50 23.47 0.01
C LYS A 164 -13.23 23.49 -1.33
N THR A 165 -12.51 23.26 -2.43
CA THR A 165 -13.07 23.37 -3.78
C THR A 165 -13.43 22.03 -4.41
N ASN A 166 -12.96 20.91 -3.82
CA ASN A 166 -13.03 19.57 -4.38
C ASN A 166 -12.36 19.41 -5.75
N GLN A 167 -11.37 20.26 -6.06
CA GLN A 167 -10.62 20.14 -7.30
C GLN A 167 -9.35 19.31 -7.11
N TRP A 168 -9.11 18.43 -8.08
CA TRP A 168 -7.90 17.62 -8.16
C TRP A 168 -6.84 18.30 -9.02
N GLU A 169 -5.60 18.13 -8.62
CA GLU A 169 -4.42 18.49 -9.41
C GLU A 169 -3.41 17.35 -9.39
N GLN A 170 -2.87 17.00 -10.56
CA GLN A 170 -1.75 16.08 -10.65
C GLN A 170 -0.43 16.82 -10.45
N LEU A 171 0.30 16.43 -9.42
CA LEU A 171 1.58 17.02 -9.04
C LEU A 171 2.73 16.30 -9.76
N ASN A 172 3.46 17.04 -10.58
CA ASN A 172 4.57 16.53 -11.38
C ASN A 172 5.91 17.11 -10.91
N TYR A 173 6.49 16.48 -9.89
CA TYR A 173 7.79 16.88 -9.34
C TYR A 173 8.92 15.92 -9.74
N LYS A 174 10.16 16.43 -9.75
CA LYS A 174 11.35 15.59 -9.93
C LYS A 174 11.60 14.77 -8.67
N GLY A 175 12.07 13.54 -8.86
CA GLY A 175 12.36 12.63 -7.75
C GLY A 175 11.14 11.90 -7.19
N THR A 176 9.97 12.03 -7.83
CA THR A 176 8.77 11.25 -7.48
C THR A 176 9.11 9.74 -7.46
N PRO A 177 8.67 8.99 -6.44
CA PRO A 177 9.02 7.58 -6.31
C PRO A 177 8.55 6.72 -7.50
N SER A 178 9.17 5.53 -7.65
CA SER A 178 8.78 4.57 -8.69
C SER A 178 7.34 4.07 -8.50
N PRO A 179 6.69 3.54 -9.56
CA PRO A 179 5.35 2.98 -9.44
C PRO A 179 5.29 1.88 -8.39
N ARG A 180 4.24 1.91 -7.56
CA ARG A 180 4.08 0.99 -6.44
C ARG A 180 2.67 1.00 -5.86
N SER A 181 2.28 -0.12 -5.27
CA SER A 181 1.09 -0.27 -4.43
C SER A 181 1.47 -0.92 -3.09
N GLY A 182 0.54 -0.92 -2.13
CA GLY A 182 0.73 -1.53 -0.81
C GLY A 182 1.82 -0.88 0.05
N HIS A 183 2.30 0.30 -0.34
CA HIS A 183 3.20 1.15 0.43
C HIS A 183 2.44 1.86 1.55
N ARG A 184 3.17 2.53 2.45
CA ARG A 184 2.58 3.43 3.44
C ARG A 184 3.15 4.82 3.33
N MET A 185 2.30 5.81 3.56
CA MET A 185 2.66 7.22 3.57
C MET A 185 2.04 7.87 4.81
N VAL A 186 2.83 8.65 5.56
CA VAL A 186 2.37 9.34 6.76
C VAL A 186 2.80 10.80 6.76
N LEU A 187 2.06 11.66 7.45
CA LEU A 187 2.45 13.03 7.72
C LEU A 187 3.26 13.12 9.02
N TYR A 188 4.46 13.69 8.94
CA TYR A 188 5.17 14.19 10.12
C TYR A 188 5.51 15.67 9.92
N LYS A 189 4.87 16.54 10.72
CA LYS A 189 4.97 18.01 10.62
C LYS A 189 4.59 18.51 9.22
N HIS A 190 5.57 18.91 8.40
CA HIS A 190 5.41 19.42 7.03
C HIS A 190 6.06 18.48 6.01
N LYS A 191 6.15 17.17 6.32
CA LYS A 191 6.76 16.18 5.44
C LYS A 191 5.86 14.98 5.27
N LEU A 192 5.63 14.57 4.02
CA LEU A 192 5.03 13.28 3.70
C LEU A 192 6.14 12.24 3.59
N ILE A 193 6.00 11.15 4.33
CA ILE A 193 7.05 10.14 4.49
C ILE A 193 6.52 8.84 3.94
N LEU A 194 7.10 8.38 2.85
CA LEU A 194 6.70 7.20 2.12
C LEU A 194 7.75 6.11 2.29
N PHE A 195 7.30 4.89 2.59
CA PHE A 195 8.18 3.72 2.67
C PHE A 195 7.58 2.52 1.92
N GLY A 196 8.46 1.74 1.31
CA GLY A 196 8.18 0.40 0.81
C GLY A 196 7.10 0.32 -0.26
N GLY A 197 6.34 -0.78 -0.24
CA GLY A 197 5.38 -1.17 -1.28
C GLY A 197 5.94 -2.24 -2.20
N PHE A 198 5.19 -2.56 -3.24
CA PHE A 198 5.61 -3.52 -4.25
C PHE A 198 5.17 -3.11 -5.66
N TYR A 199 5.77 -3.77 -6.64
CA TYR A 199 5.48 -3.63 -8.06
C TYR A 199 5.48 -5.04 -8.68
N ASP A 200 4.39 -5.39 -9.35
CA ASP A 200 4.18 -6.67 -10.02
C ASP A 200 3.57 -6.43 -11.41
N THR A 201 4.23 -6.94 -12.46
CA THR A 201 3.71 -6.87 -13.83
C THR A 201 3.77 -8.22 -14.55
N LEU A 202 3.70 -9.33 -13.79
CA LEU A 202 3.97 -10.72 -14.22
C LEU A 202 5.40 -10.99 -14.72
N ARG A 203 6.09 -9.98 -15.26
CA ARG A 203 7.47 -10.06 -15.76
C ARG A 203 8.49 -9.75 -14.68
N GLU A 204 8.10 -8.86 -13.78
CA GLU A 204 8.93 -8.38 -12.69
C GLU A 204 8.07 -8.27 -11.45
N VAL A 205 8.55 -8.87 -10.37
CA VAL A 205 8.04 -8.69 -9.02
C VAL A 205 9.13 -8.05 -8.20
N ARG A 206 8.85 -6.91 -7.59
CA ARG A 206 9.81 -6.18 -6.77
C ARG A 206 9.12 -5.61 -5.54
N TYR A 207 9.65 -5.95 -4.37
CA TYR A 207 9.31 -5.27 -3.13
C TYR A 207 10.31 -4.14 -2.90
N TYR A 208 9.83 -3.02 -2.37
CA TYR A 208 10.65 -1.86 -2.05
C TYR A 208 10.91 -1.76 -0.54
N ASN A 209 12.07 -1.20 -0.20
CA ASN A 209 12.40 -0.66 1.13
C ASN A 209 13.01 0.75 1.02
N ASP A 210 12.80 1.47 -0.08
CA ASP A 210 13.26 2.85 -0.18
C ASP A 210 12.40 3.78 0.70
N LEU A 211 13.02 4.85 1.17
CA LEU A 211 12.41 5.88 2.01
C LEU A 211 12.42 7.20 1.22
N HIS A 212 11.23 7.75 0.98
CA HIS A 212 11.04 8.98 0.23
C HIS A 212 10.32 10.03 1.07
N ILE A 213 10.80 11.26 1.00
CA ILE A 213 10.28 12.39 1.74
C ILE A 213 9.80 13.45 0.75
N PHE A 214 8.53 13.80 0.80
CA PHE A 214 8.03 15.00 0.14
C PHE A 214 8.00 16.14 1.14
N ASP A 215 8.82 17.15 0.90
CA ASP A 215 8.82 18.38 1.69
C ASP A 215 7.67 19.28 1.24
N LEU A 216 6.71 19.55 2.12
CA LEU A 216 5.53 20.36 1.83
C LEU A 216 5.78 21.87 1.88
N ASP A 217 6.96 22.30 2.34
CA ASP A 217 7.37 23.71 2.28
C ASP A 217 8.15 23.99 0.98
N GLN A 218 8.98 23.04 0.54
CA GLN A 218 9.81 23.16 -0.67
C GLN A 218 9.18 22.55 -1.92
N PHE A 219 8.11 21.76 -1.77
CA PHE A 219 7.48 20.98 -2.83
C PHE A 219 8.46 20.11 -3.60
N LYS A 220 9.28 19.35 -2.86
CA LYS A 220 10.36 18.54 -3.44
C LYS A 220 10.43 17.16 -2.81
N TRP A 221 10.62 16.15 -3.66
CA TRP A 221 10.95 14.80 -3.24
C TRP A 221 12.45 14.65 -2.94
N LEU A 222 12.73 13.93 -1.86
CA LEU A 222 14.06 13.50 -1.46
C LEU A 222 14.03 12.00 -1.16
N GLU A 223 14.90 11.24 -1.83
CA GLU A 223 15.15 9.85 -1.48
C GLU A 223 16.25 9.78 -0.41
N ILE A 224 15.95 9.12 0.70
CA ILE A 224 16.92 8.86 1.76
C ILE A 224 17.58 7.51 1.50
N LYS A 225 18.92 7.52 1.42
CA LYS A 225 19.73 6.30 1.29
C LYS A 225 20.28 5.86 2.65
N PRO A 226 20.38 4.55 2.92
CA PRO A 226 21.00 4.06 4.14
C PRO A 226 22.47 4.48 4.21
N LYS A 227 22.88 5.00 5.37
CA LYS A 227 24.31 5.20 5.68
C LYS A 227 25.00 3.84 5.81
N LEU A 228 26.30 3.78 5.53
CA LEU A 228 27.07 2.55 5.66
C LEU A 228 26.96 1.99 7.09
N GLY A 229 26.52 0.73 7.23
CA GLY A 229 26.33 0.06 8.52
C GLY A 229 25.05 0.42 9.27
N ALA A 230 24.21 1.32 8.74
CA ALA A 230 22.92 1.63 9.35
C ALA A 230 21.96 0.43 9.25
N LEU A 231 21.14 0.25 10.28
CA LEU A 231 20.03 -0.68 10.21
C LEU A 231 18.98 -0.15 9.23
N TRP A 232 18.27 -1.07 8.57
CA TRP A 232 17.26 -0.72 7.58
C TRP A 232 16.22 -1.83 7.47
N PRO A 233 14.91 -1.54 7.50
CA PRO A 233 13.90 -2.56 7.32
C PRO A 233 14.01 -3.23 5.95
N SER A 234 13.74 -4.54 5.90
CA SER A 234 13.70 -5.27 4.63
C SER A 234 12.56 -4.78 3.75
N ALA A 235 12.66 -5.05 2.44
CA ALA A 235 11.62 -4.75 1.47
C ALA A 235 10.29 -5.42 1.86
N ARG A 236 9.18 -4.68 1.77
CA ARG A 236 7.86 -5.14 2.24
C ARG A 236 6.71 -4.26 1.75
N SER A 237 5.52 -4.84 1.68
CA SER A 237 4.24 -4.14 1.47
C SER A 237 3.22 -4.59 2.54
N GLY A 238 2.06 -3.94 2.60
CA GLY A 238 0.95 -4.35 3.47
C GLY A 238 1.26 -4.26 4.98
N PHE A 239 2.34 -3.56 5.35
CA PHE A 239 2.70 -3.25 6.73
C PHE A 239 1.89 -2.06 7.27
N GLN A 240 2.11 -1.71 8.52
CA GLN A 240 1.57 -0.48 9.11
C GLN A 240 2.66 0.51 9.45
N PHE A 241 2.38 1.78 9.16
CA PHE A 241 3.30 2.90 9.34
C PHE A 241 2.53 4.02 10.02
N PHE A 242 3.00 4.47 11.18
CA PHE A 242 2.26 5.44 11.98
C PHE A 242 3.20 6.32 12.80
N VAL A 243 2.76 7.55 13.04
CA VAL A 243 3.48 8.51 13.88
C VAL A 243 3.01 8.37 15.31
N TYR A 244 3.95 8.37 16.25
CA TYR A 244 3.64 8.56 17.66
C TYR A 244 4.71 9.42 18.31
N GLN A 245 4.27 10.47 19.00
CA GLN A 245 5.16 11.51 19.54
C GLN A 245 6.07 12.06 18.42
N ASP A 246 7.38 11.99 18.59
CA ASP A 246 8.39 12.47 17.64
C ASP A 246 9.07 11.35 16.84
N GLU A 247 8.48 10.15 16.82
CA GLU A 247 8.99 9.00 16.08
C GLU A 247 7.94 8.41 15.13
N ILE A 248 8.41 7.64 14.16
CA ILE A 248 7.57 6.96 13.18
C ILE A 248 7.83 5.46 13.27
N PHE A 249 6.79 4.69 13.45
CA PHE A 249 6.87 3.25 13.67
C PHE A 249 6.44 2.47 12.44
N LEU A 250 7.17 1.40 12.15
CA LEU A 250 6.82 0.40 11.15
C LEU A 250 6.59 -0.95 11.82
N TYR A 251 5.47 -1.60 11.52
CA TYR A 251 5.18 -2.94 12.03
C TYR A 251 4.70 -3.88 10.93
N GLY A 252 5.24 -5.10 10.93
CA GLY A 252 4.77 -6.21 10.12
C GLY A 252 4.96 -6.02 8.62
N GLY A 253 4.03 -6.57 7.83
CA GLY A 253 4.03 -6.56 6.37
C GLY A 253 4.37 -7.92 5.75
N TYR A 254 4.44 -7.93 4.43
CA TYR A 254 4.75 -9.11 3.63
C TYR A 254 5.80 -8.78 2.58
N SER A 255 6.63 -9.77 2.25
CA SER A 255 7.52 -9.74 1.10
C SER A 255 7.69 -11.13 0.50
N LYS A 256 7.99 -11.19 -0.81
CA LYS A 256 8.47 -12.41 -1.45
C LYS A 256 9.98 -12.35 -1.59
N GLU A 257 10.66 -13.38 -1.09
CA GLU A 257 12.09 -13.58 -1.32
C GLU A 257 12.29 -14.60 -2.44
N VAL A 258 13.05 -14.23 -3.48
CA VAL A 258 13.44 -15.14 -4.55
C VAL A 258 14.81 -15.71 -4.22
N SER A 259 14.84 -16.98 -3.84
CA SER A 259 16.09 -17.68 -3.53
C SER A 259 16.85 -17.98 -4.83
N SER A 260 18.05 -17.44 -5.02
CA SER A 260 18.88 -17.72 -6.21
C SER A 260 19.59 -19.08 -6.13
N GLY A 261 18.83 -20.15 -5.91
CA GLY A 261 19.28 -21.55 -5.94
C GLY A 261 19.03 -22.24 -7.29
N LYS A 262 19.44 -23.51 -7.43
CA LYS A 262 19.26 -24.33 -8.65
C LYS A 262 17.78 -24.57 -9.03
N SER A 263 16.87 -24.29 -8.11
CA SER A 263 15.43 -24.15 -8.31
C SER A 263 15.05 -22.79 -7.74
N SER A 264 14.45 -21.91 -8.54
CA SER A 264 13.93 -20.63 -8.08
C SER A 264 12.68 -20.89 -7.22
N THR A 265 12.88 -21.14 -5.93
CA THR A 265 11.77 -21.23 -4.98
C THR A 265 11.46 -19.84 -4.45
N GLU A 266 10.28 -19.34 -4.82
CA GLU A 266 9.69 -18.16 -4.18
C GLU A 266 9.26 -18.56 -2.77
N LYS A 267 9.65 -17.78 -1.77
CA LYS A 267 9.22 -17.97 -0.38
C LYS A 267 8.53 -16.72 0.11
N GLY A 268 7.29 -16.85 0.57
CA GLY A 268 6.59 -15.78 1.27
C GLY A 268 7.21 -15.52 2.64
N CYS A 269 7.39 -14.25 3.00
CA CYS A 269 7.84 -13.81 4.31
C CYS A 269 6.85 -12.82 4.90
N VAL A 270 6.11 -13.26 5.93
CA VAL A 270 5.26 -12.37 6.74
C VAL A 270 6.08 -11.85 7.91
N HIS A 271 6.21 -10.53 8.00
CA HIS A 271 7.02 -9.84 8.98
C HIS A 271 6.25 -9.64 10.30
N ALA A 272 6.98 -9.62 11.41
CA ALA A 272 6.48 -9.30 12.74
C ALA A 272 7.39 -8.34 13.51
N ASP A 273 8.44 -7.83 12.89
CA ASP A 273 9.36 -6.87 13.49
C ASP A 273 8.72 -5.49 13.65
N LEU A 274 9.19 -4.77 14.68
CA LEU A 274 8.83 -3.39 14.97
C LEU A 274 10.08 -2.54 14.78
N TRP A 275 9.95 -1.44 14.06
CA TRP A 275 10.99 -0.46 13.81
C TRP A 275 10.53 0.92 14.24
N SER A 276 11.47 1.77 14.69
CA SER A 276 11.27 3.21 14.80
C SER A 276 12.20 3.93 13.84
N LEU A 277 11.71 5.02 13.25
CA LEU A 277 12.44 5.93 12.38
C LEU A 277 12.50 7.28 13.08
N ASP A 278 13.70 7.80 13.29
CA ASP A 278 13.89 9.17 13.77
C ASP A 278 13.76 10.15 12.59
N PRO A 279 12.72 11.00 12.53
CA PRO A 279 12.49 11.91 11.42
C PRO A 279 13.46 13.10 11.37
N ARG A 280 14.35 13.25 12.36
CA ARG A 280 15.40 14.29 12.40
C ARG A 280 16.68 13.83 11.71
N THR A 281 16.98 12.53 11.77
CA THR A 281 18.21 11.94 11.24
C THR A 281 17.97 10.96 10.09
N TRP A 282 16.72 10.50 9.94
CA TRP A 282 16.29 9.42 9.06
C TRP A 282 16.95 8.06 9.35
N GLU A 283 17.28 7.83 10.62
CA GLU A 283 17.88 6.59 11.08
C GLU A 283 16.83 5.63 11.64
N TRP A 284 16.95 4.37 11.24
CA TRP A 284 16.07 3.30 11.70
C TRP A 284 16.68 2.56 12.89
N ASN A 285 15.84 2.26 13.86
CA ASN A 285 16.16 1.45 15.01
C ASN A 285 15.22 0.26 15.09
N LYS A 286 15.77 -0.94 15.34
CA LYS A 286 14.94 -2.13 15.60
C LYS A 286 14.44 -2.09 17.04
N VAL A 287 13.13 -2.03 17.21
CA VAL A 287 12.51 -1.94 18.53
C VAL A 287 12.34 -3.34 19.11
N LYS A 288 12.89 -3.57 20.31
CA LYS A 288 12.68 -4.82 21.04
C LYS A 288 11.25 -4.87 21.57
N LYS A 289 10.52 -5.90 21.14
CA LYS A 289 9.19 -6.21 21.66
C LYS A 289 9.32 -6.97 22.98
N SER A 290 8.42 -6.70 23.93
CA SER A 290 8.33 -7.38 25.23
C SER A 290 6.89 -7.87 25.46
N GLY A 291 6.65 -8.66 26.52
CA GLY A 291 5.32 -9.21 26.80
C GLY A 291 4.83 -10.16 25.71
N MET A 292 3.54 -10.04 25.33
CA MET A 292 2.91 -10.81 24.26
C MET A 292 2.67 -9.91 23.04
N PRO A 293 3.70 -9.65 22.20
CA PRO A 293 3.52 -8.83 21.02
C PRO A 293 2.63 -9.52 20.00
N PRO A 294 1.98 -8.75 19.09
CA PRO A 294 1.28 -9.34 17.97
C PRO A 294 2.21 -10.26 17.16
N GLY A 295 1.62 -11.32 16.60
CA GLY A 295 2.30 -12.19 15.65
C GLY A 295 2.54 -11.54 14.29
N PRO A 296 3.19 -12.25 13.36
CA PRO A 296 3.30 -11.86 11.96
C PRO A 296 1.93 -11.49 11.39
N ARG A 297 1.86 -10.48 10.52
CA ARG A 297 0.64 -10.08 9.81
C ARG A 297 0.92 -9.06 8.70
N ALA A 298 0.07 -9.08 7.68
CA ALA A 298 -0.04 -8.07 6.64
C ALA A 298 -1.51 -7.68 6.41
N GLY A 299 -1.79 -6.56 5.75
CA GLY A 299 -3.16 -6.17 5.39
C GLY A 299 -4.09 -5.85 6.57
N PHE A 300 -3.53 -5.51 7.73
CA PHE A 300 -4.27 -5.15 8.95
C PHE A 300 -4.43 -3.63 9.06
N SER A 301 -5.28 -3.14 9.96
CA SER A 301 -5.43 -1.71 10.27
C SER A 301 -4.77 -1.35 11.61
N VAL A 302 -4.34 -0.09 11.73
CA VAL A 302 -3.80 0.49 12.97
C VAL A 302 -4.44 1.84 13.26
N SER A 303 -4.76 2.10 14.52
CA SER A 303 -5.12 3.43 15.03
C SER A 303 -4.31 3.77 16.27
N VAL A 304 -3.74 4.97 16.31
CA VAL A 304 -2.99 5.48 17.46
C VAL A 304 -3.92 6.33 18.31
N HIS A 305 -4.08 5.96 19.58
CA HIS A 305 -4.87 6.74 20.53
C HIS A 305 -4.18 6.83 21.88
N LYS A 306 -3.88 8.07 22.30
CA LYS A 306 -3.06 8.34 23.48
C LYS A 306 -1.75 7.54 23.36
N LYS A 307 -1.37 6.78 24.37
CA LYS A 307 -0.10 6.03 24.43
C LYS A 307 -0.15 4.64 23.78
N ARG A 308 -1.12 4.36 22.92
CA ARG A 308 -1.43 3.01 22.45
C ARG A 308 -1.65 3.01 20.94
N ALA A 309 -0.97 2.11 20.24
CA ALA A 309 -1.31 1.74 18.87
C ALA A 309 -2.21 0.49 18.93
N VAL A 310 -3.45 0.58 18.45
CA VAL A 310 -4.41 -0.52 18.40
C VAL A 310 -4.37 -1.12 17.00
N MET A 311 -4.14 -2.43 16.91
CA MET A 311 -4.10 -3.16 15.65
C MET A 311 -5.32 -4.06 15.50
N PHE A 312 -5.92 -4.13 14.31
CA PHE A 312 -7.07 -4.99 14.04
C PHE A 312 -6.93 -5.73 12.71
N GLY A 313 -7.34 -7.01 12.71
CA GLY A 313 -7.32 -7.89 11.54
C GLY A 313 -5.92 -8.24 11.05
N GLY A 314 -5.84 -8.49 9.74
CA GLY A 314 -4.65 -8.92 9.01
C GLY A 314 -4.66 -10.39 8.65
N VAL A 315 -3.84 -10.71 7.66
CA VAL A 315 -3.66 -12.06 7.12
C VAL A 315 -2.26 -12.56 7.40
N VAL A 316 -2.14 -13.88 7.51
CA VAL A 316 -0.88 -14.59 7.58
C VAL A 316 -0.97 -15.80 6.67
N ASP A 317 -0.15 -15.83 5.63
CA ASP A 317 0.00 -17.01 4.80
C ASP A 317 0.84 -18.03 5.58
N MET A 318 0.25 -19.20 5.87
CA MET A 318 0.99 -20.34 6.38
C MET A 318 1.22 -21.32 5.23
N GLU A 319 2.45 -21.38 4.73
CA GLU A 319 2.88 -22.45 3.82
C GLU A 319 3.00 -23.75 4.63
N MET A 320 2.01 -24.64 4.53
CA MET A 320 2.15 -26.05 4.94
C MET A 320 2.56 -26.86 3.71
N GLU A 321 3.45 -27.84 3.87
CA GLU A 321 3.98 -28.66 2.76
C GLU A 321 2.85 -29.17 1.83
N GLY A 322 2.74 -28.56 0.66
CA GLY A 322 1.81 -28.97 -0.41
C GLY A 322 0.42 -28.31 -0.43
N GLN A 323 0.07 -27.41 0.50
CA GLN A 323 -1.19 -26.66 0.48
C GLN A 323 -1.00 -25.21 0.96
N TYR A 324 -1.45 -24.24 0.17
CA TYR A 324 -1.59 -22.85 0.62
C TYR A 324 -2.83 -22.76 1.51
N LEU A 325 -2.65 -22.53 2.81
CA LEU A 325 -3.72 -22.12 3.70
C LEU A 325 -3.62 -20.60 3.87
N LEU A 326 -4.52 -19.88 3.19
CA LEU A 326 -4.88 -18.52 3.58
C LEU A 326 -5.59 -18.62 4.92
N VAL A 327 -4.87 -18.37 6.01
CA VAL A 327 -5.50 -18.20 7.31
C VAL A 327 -5.93 -16.74 7.37
N ASP A 328 -7.15 -16.51 6.87
CA ASP A 328 -7.88 -15.33 7.24
C ASP A 328 -8.10 -15.38 8.75
N VAL A 329 -7.58 -14.40 9.47
CA VAL A 329 -7.93 -14.23 10.88
C VAL A 329 -9.33 -13.58 10.94
N PHE A 330 -10.32 -14.18 10.26
CA PHE A 330 -11.75 -13.94 10.44
C PHE A 330 -12.24 -14.71 11.68
N GLY A 331 -11.59 -14.43 12.80
CA GLY A 331 -12.29 -14.49 14.05
C GLY A 331 -12.74 -13.07 14.36
N VAL A 332 -14.02 -12.88 14.69
CA VAL A 332 -14.32 -12.03 15.85
C VAL A 332 -13.76 -12.76 17.07
N THR A 333 -12.45 -12.95 17.09
CA THR A 333 -11.77 -12.90 18.35
C THR A 333 -11.94 -11.44 18.73
N PHE A 334 -12.57 -11.16 19.87
CA PHE A 334 -12.10 -10.04 20.66
C PHE A 334 -10.63 -10.36 20.98
N VAL A 335 -9.72 -10.22 20.00
CA VAL A 335 -8.32 -10.06 20.32
C VAL A 335 -8.29 -8.68 20.94
N LEU A 336 -8.33 -8.71 22.27
CA LEU A 336 -7.91 -7.67 23.18
C LEU A 336 -7.17 -6.55 22.44
N LEU A 337 -7.62 -5.31 22.63
CA LEU A 337 -6.83 -4.09 22.43
C LEU A 337 -5.35 -4.37 22.74
N HIS A 338 -4.55 -4.71 21.72
CA HIS A 338 -3.12 -4.83 21.90
C HIS A 338 -2.60 -3.42 21.92
N ALA A 339 -2.57 -2.87 23.12
CA ALA A 339 -1.93 -1.61 23.41
C ALA A 339 -0.44 -1.86 23.59
N THR A 340 0.38 -1.52 22.59
CA THR A 340 1.79 -1.29 22.87
C THR A 340 1.88 0.05 23.60
N ASP A 341 2.19 0.01 24.90
CA ASP A 341 2.65 1.21 25.61
C ASP A 341 3.97 1.63 24.96
N LEU A 342 3.98 2.82 24.37
CA LEU A 342 5.11 3.32 23.59
C LEU A 342 6.17 3.99 24.48
N GLU A 343 5.90 4.22 25.77
CA GLU A 343 6.86 4.81 26.73
C GLU A 343 7.57 3.77 27.61
N LYS A 344 6.96 2.60 27.82
CA LYS A 344 7.56 1.49 28.57
C LYS A 344 7.46 0.26 27.69
N SER A 345 8.58 -0.40 27.44
CA SER A 345 8.62 -1.71 26.75
C SER A 345 7.55 -2.66 27.35
N VAL A 346 6.42 -2.70 26.65
CA VAL A 346 5.20 -3.52 26.77
C VAL A 346 4.71 -3.87 28.18
N LEU A 347 3.57 -3.27 28.57
CA LEU A 347 2.64 -3.84 29.55
C LEU A 347 1.24 -3.98 28.95
N THR A 348 0.78 -5.21 28.75
CA THR A 348 -0.61 -5.54 28.38
C THR A 348 -1.45 -5.76 29.63
N TYR A 349 -2.54 -5.01 29.79
CA TYR A 349 -3.57 -5.30 30.81
C TYR A 349 -4.69 -6.15 30.21
N ARG A 350 -5.11 -7.20 30.94
CA ARG A 350 -6.12 -8.17 30.53
C ARG A 350 -7.41 -7.92 31.32
N TRP A 351 -8.46 -7.45 30.65
CA TRP A 351 -9.83 -7.52 31.19
C TRP A 351 -10.57 -8.60 30.40
N ILE A 352 -11.03 -9.63 31.11
CA ILE A 352 -11.84 -10.72 30.55
C ILE A 352 -13.30 -10.27 30.61
N LEU A 353 -13.99 -10.27 29.47
CA LEU A 353 -15.45 -10.30 29.43
C LEU A 353 -15.89 -11.43 28.50
N SER A 354 -16.60 -12.39 29.09
CA SER A 354 -17.32 -13.46 28.39
C SER A 354 -18.65 -12.93 27.81
N ALA A 355 -18.99 -13.38 26.60
CA ALA A 355 -20.36 -13.69 26.14
C ALA A 355 -20.24 -14.31 24.73
N TYR A 356 -20.40 -15.63 24.59
CA TYR A 356 -21.61 -16.36 24.16
C TYR A 356 -22.04 -16.13 22.69
N LEU A 357 -21.84 -17.18 21.89
CA LEU A 357 -22.53 -17.48 20.64
C LEU A 357 -24.00 -17.82 20.93
N ALA A 358 -24.93 -17.15 20.24
CA ALA A 358 -26.18 -17.72 19.73
C ALA A 358 -27.02 -16.62 19.05
N LEU A 359 -27.04 -16.62 17.72
CA LEU A 359 -28.23 -16.83 16.87
C LEU A 359 -27.84 -16.77 15.40
#